data_AF-Q47886-F1
#
_entry.id   AF-Q47886-F1
#
_cell.length_a   1.000
_cell.length_b   1.000
_cell.length_c   1.000
_cell.angle_alpha   90.00
_cell.angle_beta   90.00
_cell.angle_gamma   90.00
#
_symmetry.space_group_name_H-M   'P 1'
#
loop_
_entity.id
_entity.type
_entity.pdbx_description
1 polymer ?
#
loop_
_entity_poly.entity_id
_entity_poly.type
_entity_poly.pdbx_seq_one_letter_code
_entity_poly.pdbx_strand_id
1 'polypeptide(L)'
;MAATERAALFTETACDHNNAKSAKARKAGYPKPKPGGTSGGCTFDGAMITLVPITDSAHLVRGPISCTGNSWDGRGSLSSGPTLFRHGFTTDMSENDVVLGGEQRLLRLDL
;
A
#
# COMPACT_ATOMS: atom_id res chain seq x y z
N MET A 1 9.07 17.84 -4.42
CA MET A 1 10.12 17.46 -5.38
C MET A 1 9.98 18.29 -6.65
N ALA A 2 11.08 18.89 -7.10
CA ALA A 2 11.15 19.62 -8.36
C ALA A 2 11.11 18.65 -9.56
N ALA A 3 10.73 19.14 -10.75
CA ALA A 3 10.66 18.31 -11.95
C ALA A 3 12.02 17.72 -12.36
N THR A 4 13.10 18.43 -12.06
CA THR A 4 14.49 18.02 -12.29
C THR A 4 14.91 16.86 -11.39
N GLU A 5 14.51 16.84 -10.12
CA GLU A 5 14.77 15.72 -9.20
C GLU A 5 14.07 14.43 -9.65
N ARG A 6 12.83 14.55 -10.13
CA ARG A 6 12.08 13.41 -10.68
C ARG A 6 12.76 12.79 -11.90
N ALA A 7 13.42 13.59 -12.72
CA ALA A 7 14.10 13.11 -13.92
C ALA A 7 15.37 12.30 -13.58
N ALA A 8 16.06 12.66 -12.49
CA ALA A 8 17.23 11.92 -12.01
C ALA A 8 16.88 10.49 -11.57
N LEU A 9 15.67 10.27 -11.03
CA LEU A 9 15.19 8.94 -10.60
C LEU A 9 15.13 7.90 -11.74
N PHE A 10 15.03 8.33 -13.00
CA PHE A 10 15.00 7.41 -14.15
C PHE A 10 16.38 7.06 -14.70
N THR A 11 17.45 7.55 -14.07
CA THR A 11 18.84 7.31 -14.51
C THR A 11 19.43 6.17 -13.70
N GLU A 12 19.19 4.93 -14.14
CA GLU A 12 19.67 3.71 -13.46
C GLU A 12 20.96 3.19 -14.10
N THR A 13 22.10 3.84 -13.83
CA THR A 13 23.38 3.49 -14.46
C THR A 13 23.85 2.06 -14.16
N ALA A 14 23.43 1.49 -13.03
CA ALA A 14 23.77 0.13 -12.62
C ALA A 14 22.87 -0.97 -13.23
N CYS A 15 21.82 -0.60 -13.98
CA CYS A 15 20.86 -1.55 -14.54
C CYS A 15 21.12 -1.78 -16.04
N ASP A 16 21.86 -2.85 -16.39
CA ASP A 16 22.19 -3.18 -17.78
C ASP A 16 20.95 -3.34 -18.67
N HIS A 17 19.89 -3.92 -18.13
CA HIS A 17 18.59 -4.05 -18.80
C HIS A 17 17.96 -2.70 -19.15
N ASN A 18 18.16 -1.68 -18.32
CA ASN A 18 17.65 -0.33 -18.57
C ASN A 18 18.58 0.43 -19.53
N ASN A 19 19.90 0.25 -19.41
CA ASN A 19 20.89 0.83 -20.32
C ASN A 19 20.67 0.40 -21.77
N ALA A 20 20.25 -0.85 -22.00
CA ALA A 20 19.90 -1.38 -23.31
C ALA A 20 18.62 -0.77 -23.94
N LYS A 21 17.75 -0.13 -23.15
CA LYS A 21 16.53 0.53 -23.66
C LYS A 21 16.86 1.82 -24.42
N SER A 22 15.97 2.26 -25.31
CA SER A 22 16.09 3.59 -25.93
C SER A 22 15.93 4.70 -24.87
N ALA A 23 16.50 5.89 -25.14
CA ALA A 23 16.41 7.02 -24.21
C ALA A 23 14.95 7.39 -23.83
N LYS A 24 14.00 7.17 -24.75
CA LYS A 24 12.56 7.34 -24.52
C LYS A 24 12.00 6.27 -23.57
N ALA A 25 12.37 5.01 -23.79
CA ALA A 25 11.90 3.89 -22.98
C ALA A 25 12.50 3.89 -21.55
N ARG A 26 13.73 4.38 -21.36
CA ARG A 26 14.34 4.57 -20.03
C ARG A 26 13.58 5.58 -19.17
N LYS A 27 12.97 6.58 -19.81
CA LYS A 27 12.20 7.64 -19.16
C LYS A 27 10.69 7.37 -19.16
N ALA A 28 10.27 6.21 -19.67
CA ALA A 28 8.89 5.77 -19.60
C ALA A 28 8.61 5.27 -18.18
N GLY A 29 8.30 6.20 -17.27
CA GLY A 29 7.77 5.87 -15.96
C GLY A 29 6.41 5.21 -16.03
N TYR A 30 5.86 4.84 -14.87
CA TYR A 30 4.52 4.25 -14.83
C TYR A 30 3.49 5.24 -15.37
N PRO A 31 2.67 4.86 -16.36
CA PRO A 31 1.65 5.76 -16.89
C PRO A 31 0.66 6.09 -15.78
N LYS A 32 0.25 7.35 -15.69
CA LYS A 32 -0.83 7.72 -14.79
C LYS A 32 -2.08 6.92 -15.19
N PRO A 33 -2.80 6.31 -14.23
CA PRO A 33 -4.03 5.61 -14.52
C PRO A 33 -5.00 6.54 -15.24
N LYS A 34 -5.67 6.03 -16.27
CA LYS A 34 -6.77 6.75 -16.93
C LYS A 34 -8.05 6.47 -16.15
N PRO A 35 -8.86 7.49 -15.82
CA PRO A 35 -10.18 7.26 -15.22
C PRO A 35 -11.01 6.27 -16.05
N GLY A 36 -11.62 5.28 -15.39
CA GLY A 36 -12.34 4.18 -16.06
C GLY A 36 -11.44 3.05 -16.59
N GLY A 37 -10.12 3.16 -16.50
CA GLY A 37 -9.19 2.07 -16.78
C GLY A 37 -9.13 1.08 -15.61
N THR A 38 -9.23 -0.21 -15.89
CA THR A 38 -9.32 -1.29 -14.89
C THR A 38 -7.97 -1.78 -14.34
N SER A 39 -6.88 -1.01 -14.53
CA SER A 39 -5.53 -1.47 -14.17
C SER A 39 -4.90 -0.61 -13.06
N GLY A 40 -4.58 -1.27 -11.95
CA GLY A 40 -3.83 -0.72 -10.81
C GLY A 40 -4.61 -0.84 -9.50
N GLY A 41 -4.05 -1.58 -8.53
CA GLY A 41 -4.53 -1.56 -7.15
C GLY A 41 -4.26 -0.21 -6.47
N CYS A 42 -4.75 -0.03 -5.26
CA CYS A 42 -4.43 1.15 -4.46
C CYS A 42 -3.11 0.96 -3.70
N THR A 43 -2.53 2.06 -3.22
CA THR A 43 -1.31 2.02 -2.40
C THR A 43 -1.49 1.22 -1.11
N PHE A 44 -2.71 1.18 -0.56
CA PHE A 44 -3.05 0.32 0.58
C PHE A 44 -2.93 -1.17 0.25
N ASP A 45 -3.45 -1.64 -0.89
CA ASP A 45 -3.30 -3.05 -1.32
C ASP A 45 -1.81 -3.39 -1.51
N GLY A 46 -1.02 -2.48 -2.08
CA GLY A 46 0.44 -2.64 -2.17
C GLY A 46 1.14 -2.76 -0.80
N ALA A 47 0.74 -1.93 0.18
CA ALA A 47 1.25 -2.02 1.55
C ALA A 47 0.83 -3.34 2.22
N MET A 48 -0.42 -3.75 2.04
CA MET A 48 -0.93 -5.02 2.56
C MET A 48 -0.14 -6.22 2.05
N ILE A 49 0.07 -6.32 0.73
CA ILE A 49 0.83 -7.40 0.09
C ILE A 49 2.23 -7.54 0.69
N THR A 50 2.85 -6.42 1.05
CA THR A 50 4.24 -6.38 1.51
C THR A 50 4.37 -6.52 3.01
N LEU A 51 3.42 -6.00 3.79
CA LEU A 51 3.50 -5.92 5.25
C LEU A 51 2.73 -7.03 5.97
N VAL A 52 1.58 -7.47 5.47
CA VAL A 52 0.79 -8.56 6.09
C VAL A 52 1.61 -9.85 6.27
N PRO A 53 2.57 -10.22 5.40
CA PRO A 53 3.43 -11.38 5.66
C PRO A 53 4.33 -11.29 6.90
N ILE A 54 4.38 -10.15 7.61
CA ILE A 54 5.04 -10.05 8.92
C ILE A 54 4.15 -10.74 9.95
N THR A 55 4.48 -12.00 10.24
CA THR A 55 3.56 -12.96 10.87
C THR A 55 3.25 -12.71 12.34
N ASP A 56 4.12 -11.99 13.03
CA ASP A 56 4.10 -11.71 14.46
C ASP A 56 3.65 -10.28 14.80
N SER A 57 3.15 -9.53 13.82
CA SER A 57 2.69 -8.14 14.00
C SER A 57 1.18 -8.01 13.90
N ALA A 58 0.60 -7.13 14.71
CA ALA A 58 -0.78 -6.68 14.57
C ALA A 58 -0.83 -5.51 13.58
N HIS A 59 -1.35 -5.75 12.39
CA HIS A 59 -1.50 -4.73 11.35
C HIS A 59 -2.82 -3.98 11.55
N LEU A 60 -2.73 -2.78 12.12
CA LEU A 60 -3.88 -1.91 12.34
C LEU A 60 -4.13 -1.00 11.13
N VAL A 61 -5.27 -1.20 10.46
CA VAL A 61 -5.73 -0.34 9.36
C VAL A 61 -6.61 0.78 9.90
N ARG A 62 -6.18 2.02 9.67
CA ARG A 62 -7.02 3.19 9.95
C ARG A 62 -7.86 3.53 8.74
N GLY A 63 -9.17 3.29 8.83
CA GLY A 63 -10.12 3.60 7.78
C GLY A 63 -11.47 2.91 7.99
N PRO A 64 -12.40 3.04 7.04
CA PRO A 64 -13.66 2.29 7.05
C PRO A 64 -13.42 0.78 6.97
N ILE A 65 -14.32 -0.03 7.52
CA ILE A 65 -14.20 -1.50 7.52
C ILE A 65 -14.03 -2.11 6.11
N SER A 66 -14.55 -1.47 5.07
CA SER A 66 -14.57 -2.03 3.71
C SER A 66 -13.19 -2.30 3.11
N CYS A 67 -12.17 -1.51 3.44
CA CYS A 67 -10.81 -1.73 2.92
C CYS A 67 -10.22 -3.04 3.47
N THR A 68 -10.28 -3.22 4.79
CA THR A 68 -9.81 -4.41 5.49
C THR A 68 -10.70 -5.61 5.14
N GLY A 69 -12.02 -5.47 5.26
CA GLY A 69 -12.97 -6.57 5.06
C GLY A 69 -12.93 -7.20 3.66
N ASN A 70 -12.63 -6.42 2.62
CA ASN A 70 -12.54 -6.94 1.25
C ASN A 70 -11.15 -7.53 0.91
N SER A 71 -10.10 -7.11 1.62
CA SER A 71 -8.72 -7.38 1.20
C SER A 71 -7.97 -8.30 2.16
N TRP A 72 -8.43 -8.45 3.40
CA TRP A 72 -7.66 -9.17 4.42
C TRP A 72 -7.52 -10.65 4.09
N ASP A 73 -6.28 -11.14 4.20
CA ASP A 73 -5.90 -12.52 3.92
C ASP A 73 -6.29 -13.04 2.52
N GLY A 74 -6.76 -12.18 1.60
CA GLY A 74 -7.23 -12.60 0.28
C GLY A 74 -6.15 -13.14 -0.66
N ARG A 75 -4.86 -12.91 -0.33
CA ARG A 75 -3.71 -13.43 -1.07
C ARG A 75 -2.99 -14.58 -0.36
N GLY A 76 -3.27 -14.77 0.93
CA GLY A 76 -2.62 -15.75 1.79
C GLY A 76 -1.15 -15.45 2.08
N SER A 77 -0.69 -15.79 3.28
CA SER A 77 0.74 -15.87 3.61
C SER A 77 1.00 -17.10 4.46
N LEU A 78 2.12 -17.77 4.20
CA LEU A 78 2.51 -18.95 4.94
C LEU A 78 3.25 -18.55 6.23
N SER A 79 2.94 -19.25 7.31
CA SER A 79 3.67 -19.16 8.56
C SER A 79 3.79 -20.54 9.18
N SER A 80 4.95 -20.85 9.73
CA SER A 80 5.21 -22.07 10.51
C SER A 80 5.15 -21.82 12.03
N GLY A 81 4.77 -20.62 12.46
CA GLY A 81 4.74 -20.23 13.87
C GLY A 81 3.67 -19.17 14.15
N PRO A 82 4.03 -17.90 14.37
CA PRO A 82 3.06 -16.84 14.67
C PRO A 82 1.97 -16.69 13.60
N THR A 83 0.73 -16.49 14.03
CA THR A 83 -0.42 -16.33 13.12
C THR A 83 -1.16 -15.02 13.32
N LEU A 84 -0.57 -14.04 14.02
CA LEU A 84 -1.24 -12.78 14.35
C LEU A 84 -1.68 -12.00 13.10
N PHE A 85 -0.87 -12.06 12.04
CA PHE A 85 -1.17 -11.45 10.74
C PHE A 85 -2.48 -11.91 10.08
N ARG A 86 -2.98 -13.11 10.42
CA ARG A 86 -4.24 -13.63 9.87
C ARG A 86 -5.45 -12.82 10.36
N HIS A 87 -5.30 -12.13 11.47
CA HIS A 87 -6.35 -11.26 12.00
C HIS A 87 -6.19 -9.84 11.44
N GLY A 88 -7.29 -9.29 10.92
CA GLY A 88 -7.36 -7.92 10.45
C GLY A 88 -7.87 -7.01 11.54
N PHE A 89 -7.09 -5.98 11.88
CA PHE A 89 -7.48 -4.96 12.83
C PHE A 89 -7.83 -3.69 12.07
N THR A 90 -8.96 -3.09 12.39
CA THR A 90 -9.38 -1.82 11.78
C THR A 90 -9.99 -0.90 12.81
N THR A 91 -9.82 0.40 12.61
CA THR A 91 -10.53 1.41 13.41
C THR A 91 -12.00 1.52 13.04
N ASP A 92 -12.45 0.94 11.93
CA ASP A 92 -13.81 1.05 11.38
C ASP A 92 -14.39 2.47 11.46
N MET A 93 -13.77 3.36 10.69
CA MET A 93 -14.06 4.79 10.66
C MET A 93 -15.53 5.06 10.29
N SER A 94 -16.22 5.79 11.18
CA SER A 94 -17.58 6.26 11.00
C SER A 94 -17.63 7.67 10.41
N GLU A 95 -18.82 8.15 10.04
CA GLU A 95 -19.01 9.53 9.58
C GLU A 95 -18.55 10.55 10.64
N ASN A 96 -18.80 10.29 11.92
CA ASN A 96 -18.34 11.15 13.01
C ASN A 96 -16.80 11.24 13.05
N ASP A 97 -16.10 10.15 12.76
CA ASP A 97 -14.62 10.15 12.69
C ASP A 97 -14.09 10.93 11.48
N VAL A 98 -14.87 11.01 10.39
CA VAL A 98 -14.55 11.82 9.21
C VAL A 98 -14.76 13.30 9.52
N VAL A 99 -15.88 13.65 10.16
CA VAL A 99 -16.26 15.05 10.44
C VAL A 99 -15.45 15.64 11.59
N LEU A 100 -15.27 14.90 12.68
CA LEU A 100 -14.63 15.38 13.91
C LEU A 100 -13.16 14.98 14.03
N GLY A 101 -12.69 14.08 13.16
CA GLY A 101 -11.34 13.52 13.20
C GLY A 101 -11.24 12.27 14.08
N GLY A 102 -10.84 11.15 13.47
CA GLY A 102 -10.70 9.85 14.17
C GLY A 102 -9.39 9.62 14.91
N GLU A 103 -8.66 10.66 15.33
CA GLU A 103 -7.37 10.51 16.02
C GLU A 103 -7.54 9.96 17.45
N GLN A 104 -8.56 10.41 18.17
CA GLN A 104 -8.83 9.94 19.53
C GLN A 104 -9.23 8.46 19.52
N ARG A 105 -9.97 8.04 18.50
CA ARG A 105 -10.33 6.63 18.29
C ARG A 105 -9.09 5.76 18.04
N LEU A 106 -8.11 6.28 17.30
CA LEU A 106 -6.85 5.58 17.07
C LEU A 106 -6.04 5.39 18.36
N LEU A 107 -6.02 6.41 19.23
CA LEU A 107 -5.23 6.39 20.48
C LEU A 107 -5.86 5.55 21.59
N ARG A 108 -7.19 5.35 21.57
CA ARG A 108 -7.94 4.58 22.58
C ARG A 108 -8.12 3.11 22.24
N LEU A 109 -7.34 2.57 21.30
CA LEU A 109 -7.35 1.13 21.05
C LEU A 109 -6.74 0.42 22.26
N ASP A 110 -7.60 0.12 23.23
CA ASP A 110 -7.33 -0.82 24.31
C ASP A 110 -7.34 -2.23 23.69
N LEU A 111 -6.19 -2.64 23.13
CA LEU A 111 -5.91 -3.99 22.65
C LEU A 111 -5.64 -4.95 23.82
#